data_AF-A0A4R8T1D0-F1
#
_entry.id   AF-A0A4R8T1D0-F1
#
_cell.length_a   1.000
_cell.length_b   1.000
_cell.length_c   1.000
_cell.angle_alpha   90.00
_cell.angle_beta   90.00
_cell.angle_gamma   90.00
#
_symmetry.space_group_name_H-M   'P 1'
#
loop_
_entity.id
_entity.type
_entity.pdbx_description
1 polymer ?
#
loop_
_entity_poly.entity_id
_entity_poly.type
_entity_poly.pdbx_seq_one_letter_code
_entity_poly.pdbx_strand_id
1 'polypeptide(L)'
;MAQSTKSQEFTAFYLQRTTEEFAEDLNKVREADDFKAESLPFLIHALQQGTALYPAADQERVIHPAVVTAAPAAQDEREDVEVEEPKQEKDRSGKKEKSKRKKSSG
;
A
#
# COMPACT_ATOMS: atom_id res chain seq x y z
N MET A 1 -12.45 -2.34 -14.87
CA MET A 1 -11.03 -2.56 -14.51
C MET A 1 -10.99 -3.80 -13.62
N ALA A 2 -10.52 -4.94 -14.13
CA ALA A 2 -10.34 -6.13 -13.29
C ALA A 2 -9.11 -5.94 -12.39
N GLN A 3 -9.22 -6.30 -11.12
CA GLN A 3 -8.18 -6.12 -10.11
C GLN A 3 -7.19 -7.29 -10.20
N SER A 4 -5.88 -7.03 -10.29
CA SER A 4 -4.85 -8.09 -10.38
C SER A 4 -4.81 -8.94 -9.10
N THR A 5 -4.34 -10.18 -9.18
CA THR A 5 -4.20 -11.07 -8.00
C THR A 5 -3.42 -10.40 -6.86
N LYS A 6 -2.31 -9.72 -7.18
CA LYS A 6 -1.52 -8.97 -6.19
C LYS A 6 -2.33 -7.86 -5.51
N SER A 7 -3.17 -7.16 -6.28
CA SER A 7 -4.05 -6.12 -5.73
C SER A 7 -5.11 -6.72 -4.81
N GLN A 8 -5.65 -7.90 -5.12
CA GLN A 8 -6.63 -8.59 -4.28
C GLN A 8 -5.99 -9.08 -2.97
N GLU A 9 -4.82 -9.71 -3.05
CA GLU A 9 -4.05 -10.16 -1.88
C GLU A 9 -3.67 -8.98 -0.97
N PHE A 10 -3.21 -7.87 -1.55
CA PHE A 10 -2.90 -6.66 -0.80
C PHE A 10 -4.14 -6.09 -0.12
N THR A 11 -5.28 -5.98 -0.81
CA THR A 11 -6.54 -5.49 -0.21
C THR A 11 -6.99 -6.36 0.95
N ALA A 12 -6.92 -7.70 0.81
CA ALA A 12 -7.27 -8.62 1.89
C ALA A 12 -6.35 -8.44 3.11
N PHE A 13 -5.03 -8.40 2.89
CA PHE A 13 -4.06 -8.16 3.95
C PHE A 13 -4.27 -6.81 4.65
N TYR A 14 -4.46 -5.74 3.87
CA TYR A 14 -4.65 -4.39 4.40
C TYR A 14 -5.91 -4.32 5.27
N LEU A 15 -7.05 -4.83 4.80
CA LEU A 15 -8.29 -4.82 5.55
C LEU A 15 -8.15 -5.60 6.86
N GLN A 16 -7.60 -6.82 6.80
CA GLN A 16 -7.35 -7.61 8.01
C GLN A 16 -6.51 -6.82 9.00
N ARG A 17 -5.33 -6.34 8.57
CA ARG A 17 -4.39 -5.63 9.44
C ARG A 17 -5.00 -4.37 10.05
N THR A 18 -5.71 -3.55 9.25
CA THR A 18 -6.35 -2.34 9.75
C THR A 18 -7.45 -2.64 10.76
N THR A 19 -8.25 -3.70 10.55
CA THR A 19 -9.29 -4.08 11.52
C THR A 19 -8.73 -4.66 12.82
N GLU A 20 -7.62 -5.40 12.75
CA GLU A 20 -6.90 -5.90 13.94
C GLU A 20 -6.39 -4.73 14.79
N GLU A 21 -5.66 -3.80 14.19
CA GLU A 21 -5.11 -2.62 14.90
C GLU A 21 -6.22 -1.75 15.49
N PHE A 22 -7.32 -1.55 14.75
CA PHE A 22 -8.46 -0.80 15.26
C PHE A 22 -9.11 -1.48 16.49
N ALA A 23 -9.22 -2.81 16.49
CA ALA A 23 -9.72 -3.54 17.65
C ALA A 23 -8.78 -3.45 18.86
N GLU A 24 -7.47 -3.51 18.63
CA GLU A 24 -6.47 -3.31 19.68
C GLU A 24 -6.56 -1.90 20.28
N ASP A 25 -6.70 -0.87 19.44
CA ASP A 25 -6.82 0.51 19.91
C ASP A 25 -8.10 0.74 20.72
N LEU A 26 -9.23 0.13 20.34
CA LEU A 26 -10.45 0.16 21.15
C LEU A 26 -10.26 -0.51 22.51
N ASN A 27 -9.50 -1.61 22.58
CA ASN A 27 -9.17 -2.25 23.84
C ASN A 27 -8.29 -1.35 24.71
N LYS A 28 -7.26 -0.71 24.14
CA LYS A 28 -6.40 0.25 24.85
C LYS A 28 -7.21 1.43 25.41
N VAL A 29 -8.13 1.98 24.61
CA VAL A 29 -9.04 3.05 25.05
C VAL A 29 -9.90 2.59 26.23
N ARG A 30 -10.44 1.37 26.17
CA ARG A 30 -11.26 0.81 27.26
C ARG A 30 -10.47 0.55 28.54
N GLU A 31 -9.21 0.17 28.42
CA GLU A 31 -8.31 -0.13 29.54
C GLU A 31 -7.68 1.12 30.17
N ALA A 32 -7.83 2.29 29.56
CA ALA A 32 -7.32 3.55 30.09
C ALA A 32 -8.03 3.96 31.39
N ASP A 33 -7.25 4.50 32.34
CA ASP A 33 -7.73 4.88 33.69
C ASP A 33 -8.86 5.94 33.68
N ASP A 34 -8.94 6.73 32.60
CA ASP A 34 -9.92 7.79 32.41
C ASP A 34 -11.15 7.37 31.61
N PHE A 35 -11.17 6.14 31.06
CA PHE A 35 -12.34 5.61 30.39
C PHE A 35 -13.39 5.15 31.40
N LYS A 36 -14.50 5.89 31.45
CA LYS A 36 -15.60 5.64 32.39
C LYS A 36 -16.88 5.30 31.64
N ALA A 37 -17.91 4.90 32.38
CA ALA A 37 -19.22 4.60 31.79
C ALA A 37 -19.77 5.77 30.98
N GLU A 38 -19.46 7.00 31.39
CA GLU A 38 -19.84 8.24 30.72
C GLU A 38 -19.05 8.51 29.43
N SER A 39 -17.92 7.84 29.20
CA SER A 39 -17.10 7.96 27.99
C SER A 39 -17.68 7.15 26.82
N LEU A 40 -18.47 6.11 27.10
CA LEU A 40 -19.01 5.22 26.08
C LEU A 40 -19.94 5.92 25.06
N PRO A 41 -20.88 6.79 25.45
CA PRO A 41 -21.67 7.56 24.50
C PRO A 41 -20.81 8.43 23.57
N PHE A 42 -19.73 9.02 24.08
CA PHE A 42 -18.82 9.82 23.27
C PHE A 42 -18.10 8.97 22.22
N LEU A 43 -17.60 7.80 22.60
CA LEU A 43 -16.99 6.84 21.68
C LEU A 43 -18.00 6.41 20.59
N ILE A 44 -19.24 6.07 20.98
CA ILE A 44 -20.30 5.69 20.04
C ILE A 44 -20.58 6.83 19.05
N HIS A 45 -20.71 8.06 19.53
CA HIS A 45 -20.94 9.21 18.65
C HIS A 45 -19.78 9.45 17.68
N ALA A 46 -18.53 9.33 18.13
CA ALA A 46 -17.36 9.45 17.27
C ALA A 46 -17.33 8.37 16.17
N LEU A 47 -17.68 7.12 16.50
CA LEU A 47 -17.78 6.04 15.50
C LEU A 47 -18.91 6.30 14.50
N GLN A 48 -20.05 6.78 14.97
CA GLN A 48 -21.18 7.14 14.10
C GLN A 48 -20.84 8.28 13.15
N GLN A 49 -20.01 9.25 13.56
CA GLN A 49 -19.55 10.34 12.68
C GLN A 49 -18.80 9.83 11.45
N GLY A 50 -18.21 8.63 11.49
CA GLY A 50 -17.60 8.00 10.31
C GLY A 50 -18.56 7.81 9.13
N THR A 51 -19.87 7.71 9.40
CA THR A 51 -20.90 7.64 8.35
C THR A 51 -21.02 8.92 7.53
N ALA A 52 -20.65 10.07 8.09
CA ALA A 52 -20.69 11.36 7.39
C ALA A 52 -19.68 11.43 6.23
N LEU A 53 -18.70 10.52 6.19
CA LEU A 53 -17.76 10.40 5.07
C LEU A 53 -18.40 9.80 3.82
N TYR A 54 -19.61 9.26 3.91
CA TYR A 54 -20.34 8.67 2.79
C TYR A 54 -21.44 9.62 2.32
N PRO A 55 -21.37 10.14 1.09
CA PRO A 55 -22.51 10.77 0.42
C PRO A 55 -23.69 9.79 0.34
N ALA A 56 -24.93 10.29 0.28
CA ALA A 56 -26.14 9.47 0.26
C ALA A 56 -26.11 8.39 -0.86
N ALA A 57 -25.59 8.74 -2.05
CA ALA A 57 -25.46 7.79 -3.15
C ALA A 57 -24.48 6.64 -2.86
N ASP A 58 -23.43 6.88 -2.07
CA ASP A 58 -22.48 5.83 -1.68
C ASP A 58 -23.01 4.99 -0.54
N GLN A 59 -23.81 5.56 0.36
CA GLN A 59 -24.53 4.79 1.39
C GLN A 59 -25.45 3.74 0.74
N GLU A 60 -26.21 4.13 -0.29
CA GLU A 60 -27.08 3.24 -1.07
C GLU A 60 -26.31 2.06 -1.68
N ARG A 61 -25.12 2.34 -2.24
CA ARG A 61 -24.26 1.31 -2.86
C ARG A 61 -23.69 0.34 -1.85
N VAL A 62 -23.44 0.77 -0.61
CA VAL A 62 -22.91 -0.07 0.46
C VAL A 62 -23.99 -1.02 1.01
N ILE A 63 -25.24 -0.56 1.16
CA ILE A 63 -26.35 -1.38 1.66
C ILE A 63 -26.95 -2.31 0.59
N HIS A 64 -26.80 -1.92 -0.68
CA HIS A 64 -27.21 -2.71 -1.85
C HIS A 64 -26.01 -3.01 -2.75
N PRO A 65 -25.05 -3.84 -2.29
CA PRO A 65 -23.93 -4.23 -3.13
C PRO A 65 -24.50 -5.00 -4.33
N ALA A 66 -24.38 -4.41 -5.52
CA ALA A 66 -24.78 -5.07 -6.74
C ALA A 66 -24.03 -6.41 -6.84
N VAL A 67 -24.77 -7.51 -6.95
CA VAL A 67 -24.20 -8.83 -7.25
C VAL A 67 -23.57 -8.72 -8.63
N VAL A 68 -22.25 -8.53 -8.67
CA VAL A 68 -21.49 -8.62 -9.90
C VAL A 68 -21.45 -10.10 -10.25
N THR A 69 -22.44 -10.57 -11.00
CA THR A 69 -22.40 -11.90 -11.62
C THR A 69 -21.24 -11.92 -12.61
N ALA A 70 -20.13 -12.54 -12.20
CA ALA A 70 -19.01 -12.83 -13.08
C ALA A 70 -19.42 -13.91 -14.08
N ALA A 71 -19.71 -13.52 -15.32
CA ALA A 71 -19.79 -14.43 -16.45
C ALA A 71 -18.35 -14.78 -16.93
N PRO A 72 -18.09 -16.03 -17.39
CA PRO A 72 -16.73 -16.47 -17.69
C PRO A 72 -16.27 -16.09 -19.11
N ALA A 73 -14.94 -16.00 -19.23
CA ALA A 73 -14.11 -16.07 -20.44
C ALA A 73 -13.90 -14.79 -21.29
N ALA A 74 -12.65 -14.32 -21.33
CA ALA A 74 -11.80 -14.43 -22.52
C ALA A 74 -10.34 -14.17 -22.12
N GLN A 75 -9.47 -15.10 -22.47
CA GLN A 75 -8.01 -14.99 -22.39
C GLN A 75 -7.57 -13.87 -23.34
N ASP A 76 -6.82 -12.88 -22.86
CA ASP A 76 -6.11 -11.91 -23.70
C ASP A 76 -4.64 -11.99 -23.32
N GLU A 77 -3.90 -12.75 -24.10
CA GLU A 77 -2.45 -12.88 -24.07
C GLU A 77 -1.85 -11.50 -24.42
N ARG A 78 -1.18 -10.87 -23.46
CA ARG A 78 -0.38 -9.67 -23.72
C ARG A 78 1.07 -10.04 -23.47
N GLU A 79 1.77 -10.19 -24.59
CA GLU A 79 3.18 -10.51 -24.73
C GLU A 79 4.06 -9.68 -23.80
N ASP A 80 5.01 -10.36 -23.18
CA ASP A 80 6.11 -9.81 -22.41
C ASP A 80 6.95 -8.87 -23.30
N VAL A 81 6.91 -7.56 -23.02
CA VAL A 81 7.91 -6.64 -23.55
C VAL A 81 9.17 -6.80 -22.70
N GLU A 82 10.11 -7.57 -23.25
CA GLU A 82 11.47 -7.77 -22.79
C GLU A 82 12.18 -6.41 -22.60
N VAL A 83 12.51 -6.09 -21.35
CA VAL A 83 13.35 -4.93 -21.02
C VAL A 83 14.80 -5.36 -21.21
N GLU A 84 15.43 -4.94 -22.32
CA GLU A 84 16.87 -5.10 -22.51
C GLU A 84 17.67 -4.33 -21.43
N GLU A 85 18.50 -5.06 -20.68
CA GLU A 85 19.54 -4.51 -19.80
C GLU A 85 20.75 -4.00 -20.61
N PRO A 86 21.28 -2.79 -20.38
CA PRO A 86 22.63 -2.47 -20.82
C PRO A 86 23.67 -2.94 -19.79
N LYS A 87 24.48 -3.92 -20.19
CA LYS A 87 25.75 -4.31 -19.55
C LYS A 87 26.84 -3.28 -19.81
N GLN A 88 27.63 -2.94 -18.79
CA GLN A 88 29.08 -2.60 -18.89
C GLN A 88 29.66 -2.58 -17.46
N GLU A 89 30.21 -3.70 -17.00
CA GLU A 89 31.63 -4.12 -17.11
C GLU A 89 32.59 -3.33 -16.21
N LYS A 90 32.93 -3.96 -15.08
CA LYS A 90 34.04 -3.60 -14.20
C LYS A 90 35.34 -3.97 -14.89
N ASP A 91 36.31 -3.07 -14.90
CA ASP A 91 37.70 -3.48 -14.89
C ASP A 91 38.51 -2.76 -13.79
N ARG A 92 39.00 -3.57 -12.86
CA ARG A 92 40.02 -3.21 -11.87
C ARG A 92 41.34 -3.71 -12.41
N SER A 93 42.26 -2.82 -12.73
CA SER A 93 43.67 -3.18 -12.88
C SER A 93 44.55 -2.07 -12.32
N GLY A 94 45.27 -2.40 -11.26
CA GLY A 94 46.22 -1.51 -10.63
C GLY A 94 47.63 -1.65 -11.20
N LYS A 95 48.49 -0.79 -10.65
CA LYS A 95 49.93 -0.95 -10.43
C LYS A 95 50.87 -0.39 -11.49
N LYS A 96 51.73 0.51 -10.99
CA LYS A 96 53.12 0.79 -11.39
C LYS A 96 53.28 1.53 -12.72
N GLU A 97 54.25 2.42 -12.93
CA GLU A 97 55.35 3.02 -12.17
C GLU A 97 55.92 4.06 -13.17
N LYS A 98 56.73 4.99 -12.67
CA LYS A 98 57.87 5.56 -13.41
C LYS A 98 57.57 6.45 -14.63
N SER A 99 57.83 7.75 -14.41
CA SER A 99 59.05 8.41 -14.90
C SER A 99 58.81 9.73 -15.62
N LYS A 100 59.34 10.77 -14.97
CA LYS A 100 60.31 11.72 -15.51
C LYS A 100 59.84 12.79 -16.51
N ARG A 101 60.34 13.98 -16.15
CA ARG A 101 60.71 15.15 -16.97
C ARG A 101 59.57 16.13 -17.22
N LYS A 102 59.74 17.45 -17.16
CA LYS A 102 60.81 18.39 -16.74
C LYS A 102 60.40 19.68 -17.46
N LYS A 103 60.34 20.81 -16.74
CA LYS A 103 60.28 22.20 -17.27
C LYS A 103 59.02 22.51 -18.11
N SER A 104 58.50 23.73 -18.19
CA SER A 104 58.99 25.06 -17.85
C SER A 104 57.84 26.06 -18.01
N SER A 105 57.88 27.12 -17.19
CA SER A 105 57.72 28.54 -17.55
C SER A 105 56.48 29.00 -18.34
N GLY A 106 55.82 29.99 -17.75
CA GLY A 106 54.81 30.87 -18.33
C GLY A 106 54.23 31.72 -17.22
#